data_AF-A0A9E2LQ42-F1
#
_entry.id   AF-A0A9E2LQ42-F1
#
_cell.length_a   1.000
_cell.length_b   1.000
_cell.length_c   1.000
_cell.angle_alpha   90.00
_cell.angle_beta   90.00
_cell.angle_gamma   90.00
#
_symmetry.space_group_name_H-M   'P 1'
#
loop_
_entity.id
_entity.type
_entity.pdbx_description
1 polymer ?
#
loop_
_entity_poly.entity_id
_entity_poly.type
_entity_poly.pdbx_seq_one_letter_code
_entity_poly.pdbx_strand_id
1 'polypeptide(L)' 'MGGRVVSLPQESIVHMLKALPEDALVDIFWRTFIEVDRSPMTSSERADLETAVQEFKQGKTVKWEDLR' A
#
# COMPACT_ATOMS: atom_id res chain seq x y z
N MET A 1 21.76 -29.65 -13.69
CA MET A 1 22.22 -28.29 -14.04
C MET A 1 22.23 -27.46 -12.77
N GLY A 2 23.41 -27.11 -12.25
CA GLY A 2 23.53 -26.31 -11.03
C GLY A 2 23.30 -24.83 -11.35
N GLY A 3 22.30 -24.21 -10.72
CA GLY A 3 22.08 -22.76 -10.85
C GLY A 3 23.16 -22.00 -10.08
N ARG A 4 23.83 -21.05 -10.74
CA ARG A 4 24.65 -20.05 -10.04
C ARG A 4 23.71 -19.06 -9.38
N VAL A 5 23.72 -19.01 -8.05
CA VAL A 5 23.06 -17.95 -7.30
C VAL A 5 23.92 -16.69 -7.44
N VAL A 6 23.39 -15.69 -8.14
CA VAL A 6 24.01 -14.37 -8.25
C VAL A 6 23.40 -13.49 -7.18
N SER A 7 24.23 -12.97 -6.26
CA SER A 7 23.80 -12.00 -5.26
C SER A 7 23.77 -10.60 -5.88
N LEU A 8 22.58 -10.01 -5.93
CA LEU A 8 22.39 -8.61 -6.29
C LEU A 8 22.36 -7.76 -5.01
N PRO A 9 23.20 -6.71 -4.91
CA PRO A 9 23.07 -5.74 -3.84
C PRO A 9 21.68 -5.09 -3.89
N GLN A 10 21.04 -4.96 -2.73
CA GLN A 10 19.72 -4.33 -2.62
C GLN A 10 19.72 -2.92 -3.23
N GLU A 11 20.78 -2.15 -3.02
CA GLU A 11 20.95 -0.81 -3.58
C GLU A 11 20.91 -0.79 -5.11
N SER A 12 21.45 -1.81 -5.78
CA SER A 12 21.38 -1.91 -7.24
C SER A 12 19.92 -2.00 -7.73
N ILE A 13 19.06 -2.69 -6.98
CA ILE A 13 17.63 -2.80 -7.29
C ILE A 13 16.94 -1.45 -7.06
N VAL A 14 17.25 -0.79 -5.95
CA VAL A 14 16.70 0.54 -5.64
C VAL A 14 17.07 1.56 -6.73
N HIS A 15 18.31 1.55 -7.19
CA HIS A 15 18.76 2.41 -8.28
C HIS A 15 18.03 2.14 -9.60
N MET A 16 17.78 0.86 -9.93
CA MET A 16 17.01 0.50 -11.13
C MET A 16 15.56 0.97 -11.02
N LEU A 17 14.92 0.82 -9.85
CA LEU A 17 13.56 1.31 -9.62
C LEU A 17 13.49 2.83 -9.75
N LYS A 18 14.42 3.57 -9.15
CA LYS A 18 14.46 5.04 -9.23
C LYS A 18 14.62 5.60 -10.65
N ALA A 19 15.09 4.80 -11.60
CA ALA A 19 15.21 5.19 -13.00
C ALA A 19 13.90 5.06 -13.78
N LEU A 20 12.88 4.41 -13.22
CA LEU A 20 11.58 4.24 -13.86
C LEU A 20 10.74 5.52 -13.76
N PRO A 21 9.86 5.76 -14.74
CA PRO A 21 8.82 6.78 -14.63
C PRO A 21 7.88 6.54 -13.43
N GLU A 22 7.27 7.62 -12.92
CA GLU A 22 6.42 7.58 -11.73
C GLU A 22 5.22 6.64 -11.86
N ASP A 23 4.57 6.61 -13.02
CA ASP A 23 3.44 5.72 -13.32
C ASP A 23 3.84 4.24 -13.24
N ALA A 24 5.03 3.88 -13.74
CA ALA A 24 5.57 2.53 -13.64
C ALA A 24 5.90 2.16 -12.18
N LEU A 25 6.45 3.10 -11.40
CA LEU A 25 6.69 2.89 -9.97
C LEU A 25 5.39 2.66 -9.19
N VAL A 26 4.35 3.44 -9.51
CA VAL A 26 3.02 3.29 -8.91
C VAL A 26 2.41 1.94 -9.27
N ASP A 27 2.47 1.50 -10.53
CA ASP A 27 1.97 0.17 -10.94
C ASP A 27 2.72 -0.97 -10.22
N ILE A 28 4.05 -0.89 -10.11
CA ILE A 28 4.86 -1.86 -9.35
C ILE A 28 4.42 -1.88 -7.88
N PHE A 29 4.22 -0.72 -7.27
CA PHE A 29 3.75 -0.63 -5.89
C PHE A 29 2.39 -1.33 -5.72
N TRP A 30 1.41 -1.01 -6.57
CA TRP A 30 0.09 -1.65 -6.53
C TRP A 30 0.17 -3.16 -6.68
N ARG A 31 0.96 -3.66 -7.63
CA ARG A 31 1.09 -5.11 -7.87
C ARG A 31 1.82 -5.86 -6.75
N THR A 32 2.73 -5.18 -6.05
CA THR A 32 3.62 -5.82 -5.07
C THR A 32 3.05 -5.76 -3.66
N PHE A 33 2.44 -4.64 -3.29
CA PHE A 33 2.03 -4.38 -1.90
C PHE A 33 0.53 -4.44 -1.67
N ILE A 34 -0.29 -4.31 -2.72
CA ILE A 34 -1.74 -4.28 -2.56
C ILE A 34 -2.27 -5.67 -2.86
N GLU A 35 -2.62 -6.38 -1.80
CA GLU A 35 -3.42 -7.59 -1.90
C GLU A 35 -4.90 -7.21 -1.86
N VAL A 36 -5.64 -7.64 -2.86
CA VAL A 36 -7.10 -7.41 -2.91
C VAL A 36 -7.77 -8.46 -2.04
N ASP A 37 -8.13 -8.07 -0.82
CA ASP A 37 -9.01 -8.89 0.02
C ASP A 37 -10.47 -8.73 -0.44
N ARG A 38 -11.10 -9.86 -0.76
CA ARG A 38 -12.54 -9.95 -1.13
C ARG A 38 -13.33 -10.77 -0.12
N SER A 39 -12.72 -11.12 1.00
CA SER A 39 -13.38 -11.82 2.07
C SER A 39 -14.49 -10.95 2.66
N PRO A 40 -15.55 -11.55 3.22
CA PRO A 40 -16.54 -10.78 3.96
C PRO A 40 -15.89 -10.08 5.16
N MET A 41 -16.29 -8.84 5.43
CA MET A 41 -15.83 -8.11 6.60
C MET A 41 -16.05 -8.92 7.88
N THR A 42 -15.04 -8.96 8.71
CA THR A 42 -15.10 -9.46 10.08
C THR A 42 -15.99 -8.55 10.94
N SER A 43 -16.40 -9.04 12.10
CA SER A 43 -17.15 -8.24 13.07
C SER A 43 -16.35 -7.01 13.56
N SER A 44 -15.02 -7.14 13.68
CA SER A 44 -14.14 -6.02 14.05
C SER A 44 -14.14 -4.95 12.99
N GLU A 45 -13.88 -5.31 11.73
CA GLU A 45 -13.85 -4.35 10.63
C GLU A 45 -15.19 -3.64 10.44
N ARG A 46 -16.30 -4.37 10.66
CA ARG A 46 -17.62 -3.73 10.66
C ARG A 46 -17.77 -2.69 11.77
N ALA A 47 -17.33 -3.00 12.99
CA ALA A 47 -17.39 -2.07 14.11
C ALA A 47 -16.49 -0.84 13.88
N ASP A 48 -15.31 -1.04 13.31
CA ASP A 48 -14.38 0.02 12.93
C ASP A 48 -15.01 0.94 11.86
N LEU A 49 -15.65 0.35 10.85
CA LEU A 49 -16.37 1.09 9.81
C LEU A 49 -17.54 1.89 10.38
N GLU A 50 -18.34 1.30 11.27
CA GLU A 50 -19.43 1.99 11.94
C GLU A 50 -18.92 3.19 12.75
N THR A 51 -17.80 3.03 13.47
CA THR A 51 -17.14 4.10 14.21
C THR A 51 -16.69 5.23 13.28
N ALA A 52 -15.97 4.90 12.21
CA ALA A 52 -15.49 5.86 11.23
C ALA A 52 -16.65 6.66 10.58
N VAL A 53 -17.77 6.00 10.28
CA VAL A 53 -18.97 6.66 9.74
C VAL A 53 -19.55 7.65 10.74
N GLN A 54 -19.57 7.33 12.04
CA GLN A 54 -20.04 8.26 13.06
C GLN A 54 -19.11 9.46 13.24
N GLU A 55 -17.79 9.23 13.24
CA GLU A 55 -16.79 10.30 13.31
C GLU A 55 -16.92 11.27 12.12
N PHE A 56 -17.11 10.74 10.91
CA PHE A 56 -17.38 11.54 9.71
C PHE A 56 -18.64 12.41 9.88
N LYS A 57 -19.76 11.81 10.31
CA LYS A 57 -21.01 12.55 10.55
C LYS A 57 -20.86 13.64 11.63
N GLN A 58 -19.99 13.41 12.61
CA GLN A 58 -19.73 14.36 13.70
C GLN A 58 -18.68 15.40 13.33
N GLY A 59 -18.08 15.35 12.13
CA GLY A 59 -17.00 16.23 11.72
C GLY A 59 -15.71 16.03 12.52
N LYS A 60 -15.53 14.85 13.14
CA LYS A 60 -14.32 14.46 13.90
C LYS A 60 -13.23 13.87 12.99
N THR A 61 -13.29 14.19 11.70
CA THR A 61 -12.30 13.76 10.71
C THR A 61 -11.22 14.81 10.55
N VAL A 62 -9.99 14.37 10.30
CA VAL A 62 -8.89 15.26 9.92
C VAL A 62 -8.87 15.41 8.41
N LYS A 63 -8.70 16.63 7.91
CA LYS A 63 -8.54 16.84 6.47
C LYS A 63 -7.17 16.35 6.02
N TRP A 64 -7.10 15.84 4.81
CA TRP A 64 -5.85 15.33 4.26
C TRP A 64 -4.77 16.40 4.13
N GLU A 65 -5.17 17.64 3.86
CA GLU A 65 -4.26 18.78 3.76
C GLU A 65 -3.64 19.17 5.10
N ASP A 66 -4.31 18.85 6.21
CA ASP A 66 -3.84 19.14 7.57
C ASP A 66 -2.81 18.12 8.08
N LEU A 67 -2.59 17.03 7.33
CA LEU A 67 -1.62 15.96 7.65
C LEU A 67 -0.27 16.12 6.91
N ARG A 68 -0.12 17.12 6.06
CA ARG A 68 1.04 17.36 5.20
C ARG A 68 1.96 18.45 5.75
#